data_AF-A0A7C0YFG4-F1
#
_entry.id   AF-A0A7C0YFG4-F1
#
_cell.length_a   1.000
_cell.length_b   1.000
_cell.length_c   1.000
_cell.angle_alpha   90.00
_cell.angle_beta   90.00
_cell.angle_gamma   90.00
#
_symmetry.space_group_name_H-M   'P 1'
#
loop_
_entity.id
_entity.type
_entity.pdbx_description
1 polymer ?
#
loop_
_entity_poly.entity_id
_entity_poly.type
_entity_poly.pdbx_seq_one_letter_code
_entity_poly.pdbx_strand_id
1 'polypeptide(L)'
;YLYFVRGFFRGAPRTTGIDIPSKLRNIKKLADAGKYDAAVTLAYRTFEQMCGLKSGTERLNSETAREYLDRVLKSLPLDPAVVEQFVQIYEEARFSQHEITRSQYEEAVRIFTDLYPRIDVGVTAE
;
A
#
# COMPACT_ATOMS: atom_id res chain seq x y z
N TYR A 1 3.58 14.44 38.36
CA TYR A 1 3.88 15.43 37.31
C TYR A 1 4.15 14.67 36.01
N LEU A 2 3.26 14.87 35.02
CA LEU A 2 3.30 14.31 33.66
C LEU A 2 4.56 14.78 32.92
N TYR A 3 5.27 13.86 32.24
CA TYR A 3 6.26 14.22 31.23
C TYR A 3 5.59 14.23 29.85
N PHE A 4 5.39 15.43 29.31
CA PHE A 4 5.06 15.65 27.90
C PHE A 4 6.30 15.31 27.05
N VAL A 5 6.20 14.24 26.25
CA VAL A 5 7.20 13.95 25.22
C VAL A 5 6.90 14.83 24.01
N ARG A 6 7.81 15.78 23.80
CA ARG A 6 7.82 16.79 22.75
C ARG A 6 7.99 16.12 21.38
N GLY A 7 7.18 16.57 20.43
CA GLY A 7 6.94 15.92 19.15
C GLY A 7 8.16 15.73 18.26
N PHE A 8 8.16 14.58 17.59
CA PHE A 8 8.90 14.32 16.37
C PHE A 8 7.88 14.19 15.22
N PHE A 9 7.31 15.32 14.79
CA PHE A 9 6.69 15.38 13.46
C PHE A 9 7.82 15.41 12.43
N ARG A 10 8.27 14.22 12.04
CA ARG A 10 9.19 14.03 10.93
C ARG A 10 8.40 14.32 9.66
N GLY A 11 8.78 15.37 8.96
CA GLY A 11 7.97 16.07 7.96
C GLY A 11 7.28 15.17 6.93
N ALA A 12 6.02 15.50 6.66
CA ALA A 12 5.28 14.98 5.54
C ALA A 12 6.12 15.10 4.26
N PRO A 13 6.37 14.00 3.51
CA PRO A 13 7.04 14.09 2.24
C PRO A 13 6.18 14.93 1.29
N ARG A 14 6.85 15.87 0.61
CA ARG A 14 6.27 16.76 -0.39
C ARG A 14 5.40 15.97 -1.36
N THR A 15 4.17 16.42 -1.51
CA THR A 15 3.13 15.95 -2.44
C THR A 15 3.59 16.13 -3.89
N THR A 16 4.50 15.29 -4.37
CA THR A 16 4.61 15.01 -5.81
C THR A 16 3.56 13.96 -6.13
N GLY A 17 2.59 14.31 -6.98
CA GLY A 17 1.55 13.39 -7.44
C GLY A 17 2.14 12.03 -7.79
N ILE A 18 1.53 10.96 -7.28
CA ILE A 18 2.04 9.61 -7.52
C ILE A 18 1.89 9.33 -9.01
N ASP A 19 3.02 9.19 -9.71
CA ASP A 19 3.02 8.75 -11.10
C ASP A 19 2.71 7.24 -11.16
N ILE A 20 1.43 6.92 -10.99
CA ILE A 20 0.88 5.58 -11.05
C ILE A 20 1.27 4.84 -12.34
N PRO A 21 1.19 5.43 -13.55
CA PRO A 21 1.55 4.70 -14.76
C PRO A 21 3.02 4.26 -14.79
N SER A 22 3.97 5.09 -14.32
CA SER A 22 5.36 4.66 -14.20
C SER A 22 5.57 3.60 -13.12
N LYS A 23 4.82 3.69 -12.00
CA LYS A 23 4.86 2.66 -10.94
C LYS A 23 4.37 1.32 -11.47
N LEU A 24 3.21 1.28 -12.13
CA LEU A 24 2.67 0.08 -12.79
C LEU A 24 3.64 -0.51 -13.82
N ARG A 25 4.27 0.35 -14.64
CA ARG A 25 5.29 -0.08 -15.60
C ARG A 25 6.50 -0.73 -14.90
N ASN A 26 6.92 -0.18 -13.76
CA ASN A 26 8.01 -0.76 -12.98
C ASN A 26 7.61 -2.09 -12.31
N ILE A 27 6.39 -2.21 -11.79
CA ILE A 27 5.85 -3.49 -11.28
C ILE A 27 5.91 -4.55 -12.38
N LYS A 28 5.45 -4.22 -13.58
CA LYS A 28 5.49 -5.13 -14.73
C LYS A 28 6.92 -5.53 -15.11
N LYS A 29 7.87 -4.58 -15.13
CA LYS A 29 9.29 -4.88 -15.39
C LYS A 29 9.90 -5.81 -14.35
N LEU A 30 9.56 -5.64 -13.07
CA LEU A 30 10.05 -6.52 -12.00
C LEU A 30 9.51 -7.94 -12.15
N ALA A 31 8.23 -8.07 -12.50
CA ALA A 31 7.62 -9.36 -12.78
C ALA A 31 8.20 -10.05 -14.02
N ASP A 32 8.46 -9.30 -15.10
CA ASP A 32 9.12 -9.81 -16.31
C ASP A 32 10.54 -10.33 -16.02
N ALA A 33 11.24 -9.70 -15.08
CA ALA A 33 12.54 -10.15 -14.58
C ALA A 33 12.45 -11.33 -13.57
N GLY A 34 11.26 -11.90 -13.34
CA GLY A 34 11.02 -12.97 -12.37
C GLY A 34 11.06 -12.52 -10.90
N LYS A 35 11.17 -11.22 -10.63
CA LYS A 35 11.24 -10.66 -9.26
C LYS A 35 9.86 -10.33 -8.72
N TYR A 36 9.05 -11.38 -8.53
CA TYR A 36 7.67 -11.24 -8.08
C TYR A 36 7.55 -10.60 -6.69
N ASP A 37 8.40 -10.98 -5.74
CA ASP A 37 8.43 -10.37 -4.40
C ASP A 37 8.63 -8.84 -4.45
N ALA A 38 9.65 -8.40 -5.19
CA ALA A 38 9.93 -6.98 -5.34
C ALA A 38 8.78 -6.23 -6.03
N ALA A 39 8.09 -6.89 -6.96
CA ALA A 39 6.94 -6.34 -7.66
C ALA A 39 5.74 -6.14 -6.70
N VAL A 40 5.42 -7.17 -5.89
CA VAL A 40 4.35 -7.10 -4.87
C VAL A 40 4.68 -6.06 -3.80
N THR A 41 5.92 -6.02 -3.32
CA THR A 41 6.38 -4.99 -2.37
C THR A 41 6.21 -3.58 -2.93
N LEU A 42 6.54 -3.36 -4.21
CA LEU A 42 6.38 -2.05 -4.83
C LEU A 42 4.91 -1.68 -5.03
N ALA A 43 4.05 -2.64 -5.35
CA ALA A 43 2.60 -2.46 -5.42
C ALA A 43 2.03 -2.03 -4.06
N TYR A 44 2.38 -2.75 -2.99
CA TYR A 44 1.94 -2.45 -1.63
C TYR A 44 2.40 -1.07 -1.17
N ARG A 45 3.65 -0.70 -1.41
CA ARG A 45 4.14 0.65 -1.10
C ARG A 45 3.39 1.73 -1.87
N THR A 46 3.06 1.48 -3.13
CA THR A 46 2.27 2.43 -3.93
C THR A 46 0.87 2.58 -3.37
N PHE A 47 0.24 1.48 -2.94
CA PHE A 47 -1.04 1.48 -2.23
C PHE A 47 -0.96 2.29 -0.93
N GLU A 48 0.05 2.06 -0.08
CA GLU A 48 0.23 2.84 1.17
C GLU A 48 0.36 4.34 0.88
N GLN A 49 1.12 4.72 -0.15
CA GLN A 49 1.24 6.13 -0.54
C GLN A 49 -0.10 6.72 -1.01
N MET A 50 -0.89 5.98 -1.80
CA MET A 50 -2.22 6.43 -2.25
C MET A 50 -3.18 6.58 -1.08
N CYS A 51 -3.22 5.60 -0.17
CA CYS A 51 -4.02 5.67 1.05
C CYS A 51 -3.60 6.82 1.96
N GLY A 52 -2.29 7.06 2.10
CA GLY A 52 -1.75 8.19 2.87
C GLY A 52 -2.14 9.55 2.28
N LEU A 53 -2.08 9.70 0.95
CA LEU A 53 -2.56 10.91 0.27
C LEU A 53 -4.06 11.12 0.45
N LYS A 54 -4.84 10.03 0.46
CA LYS A 54 -6.30 10.11 0.49
C LYS A 54 -6.88 10.30 1.90
N SER A 55 -6.37 9.55 2.87
CA SER A 55 -6.74 9.66 4.29
C SER A 55 -6.06 10.86 4.97
N GLY A 56 -5.01 11.42 4.36
CA GLY A 56 -4.17 12.46 4.97
C GLY A 56 -3.31 11.95 6.13
N THR A 57 -3.30 10.62 6.35
CA THR A 57 -2.57 9.98 7.43
C THR A 57 -1.60 8.94 6.89
N GLU A 58 -0.31 9.17 7.09
CA GLU A 58 0.73 8.22 6.71
C GLU A 58 0.86 7.12 7.77
N ARG A 59 1.44 5.98 7.37
CA ARG A 59 1.75 4.91 8.31
C ARG A 59 2.81 5.36 9.30
N LEU A 60 2.54 5.23 10.60
CA LEU A 60 3.51 5.54 11.64
C LEU A 60 4.61 4.48 11.69
N ASN A 61 5.84 4.87 12.05
CA ASN A 61 6.95 3.91 12.15
C ASN A 61 6.74 2.82 13.22
N SER A 62 5.93 3.13 14.24
CA SER A 62 5.56 2.21 15.32
C SER A 62 4.30 1.39 15.00
N GLU A 63 3.66 1.64 13.86
CA GLU A 63 2.40 1.02 13.47
C GLU A 63 2.66 -0.13 12.50
N THR A 64 2.06 -1.28 12.79
CA THR A 64 2.12 -2.44 11.89
C THR A 64 1.33 -2.19 10.61
N ALA A 65 1.57 -3.00 9.58
CA ALA A 65 0.85 -2.89 8.32
C ALA A 65 -0.67 -3.05 8.53
N ARG A 66 -1.06 -4.01 9.39
CA ARG A 66 -2.45 -4.28 9.71
C ARG A 66 -3.11 -3.15 10.49
N GLU A 67 -2.46 -2.59 11.50
CA GLU A 67 -2.99 -1.45 12.26
C GLU A 67 -3.21 -0.22 11.37
N TYR A 68 -2.26 0.06 10.48
CA TYR A 68 -2.40 1.14 9.50
C TYR A 68 -3.63 0.92 8.60
N LEU A 69 -3.85 -0.30 8.15
CA LEU A 69 -4.96 -0.62 7.26
C LEU A 69 -6.31 -0.59 7.95
N ASP A 70 -6.41 -1.04 9.19
CA ASP A 70 -7.64 -0.88 9.99
C ASP A 70 -8.06 0.60 10.07
N ARG A 71 -7.07 1.51 10.22
CA ARG A 71 -7.33 2.96 10.19
C ARG A 71 -7.77 3.46 8.81
N VAL A 72 -7.10 3.01 7.76
CA VAL A 72 -7.40 3.37 6.36
C VAL A 72 -8.81 2.90 5.98
N LEU A 73 -9.18 1.66 6.33
CA LEU A 73 -10.49 1.05 6.08
C LEU A 73 -11.63 1.77 6.81
N LYS A 74 -11.37 2.41 7.96
CA LYS A 74 -12.35 3.28 8.62
C LYS A 74 -12.59 4.59 7.88
N SER A 75 -11.62 5.04 7.09
CA SER A 75 -11.64 6.33 6.40
C SER A 75 -12.02 6.21 4.92
N LEU A 76 -11.86 5.03 4.33
CA LEU A 76 -12.10 4.77 2.92
C LEU A 76 -13.05 3.59 2.74
N PRO A 77 -14.03 3.68 1.82
CA PRO A 77 -14.98 2.60 1.54
C PRO A 77 -14.32 1.51 0.69
N LEU A 78 -13.26 0.89 1.21
CA LEU A 78 -12.60 -0.27 0.61
C LEU A 78 -13.15 -1.54 1.25
N ASP A 79 -13.17 -2.62 0.47
CA ASP A 79 -13.57 -3.92 0.98
C ASP A 79 -12.45 -4.48 1.88
N PRO A 80 -12.72 -4.73 3.17
CA PRO A 80 -11.70 -5.18 4.11
C PRO A 80 -11.12 -6.54 3.72
N ALA A 81 -11.94 -7.46 3.20
CA ALA A 81 -11.48 -8.79 2.82
C ALA A 81 -10.51 -8.74 1.63
N VAL A 82 -10.78 -7.87 0.65
CA VAL A 82 -9.89 -7.65 -0.49
C VAL A 82 -8.55 -7.03 -0.05
N VAL A 83 -8.60 -6.06 0.85
CA VAL A 83 -7.38 -5.43 1.40
C VAL A 83 -6.56 -6.43 2.23
N GLU A 84 -7.21 -7.23 3.08
CA GLU A 84 -6.53 -8.27 3.87
C GLU A 84 -5.84 -9.32 3.00
N GLN A 85 -6.48 -9.77 1.92
CA GLN A 85 -5.87 -10.69 0.96
C GLN A 85 -4.61 -10.10 0.32
N PHE A 86 -4.65 -8.82 -0.05
CA PHE A 86 -3.48 -8.14 -0.61
C PHE A 86 -2.32 -8.05 0.38
N VAL A 87 -2.63 -7.76 1.64
CA VAL A 87 -1.64 -7.69 2.72
C VAL A 87 -1.02 -9.04 2.97
N GLN A 88 -1.82 -10.10 2.99
CA GLN A 88 -1.33 -11.44 3.21
C GLN A 88 -0.29 -11.81 2.14
N ILE A 89 -0.58 -11.56 0.86
CA ILE A 89 0.38 -11.81 -0.23
C ILE A 89 1.65 -10.96 -0.06
N TYR A 90 1.51 -9.72 0.41
CA TYR A 90 2.66 -8.86 0.72
C TYR A 90 3.49 -9.35 1.93
N GLU A 91 2.83 -9.79 3.00
CA GLU A 91 3.49 -10.36 4.18
C GLU A 91 4.24 -11.64 3.81
N GLU A 92 3.63 -12.49 2.97
CA GLU A 92 4.29 -13.66 2.40
C GLU A 92 5.49 -13.25 1.56
N ALA A 93 5.36 -12.24 0.70
CA ALA A 93 6.46 -11.78 -0.15
C ALA A 93 7.65 -11.33 0.70
N ARG A 94 7.38 -10.53 1.74
CA ARG A 94 8.42 -9.88 2.54
C ARG A 94 9.04 -10.75 3.63
N PHE A 95 8.26 -11.67 4.21
CA PHE A 95 8.68 -12.43 5.39
C PHE A 95 8.77 -13.94 5.15
N SER A 96 8.16 -14.47 4.08
CA SER A 96 8.29 -15.89 3.76
C SER A 96 9.68 -16.20 3.20
N GLN A 97 10.18 -17.40 3.51
CA GLN A 97 11.36 -17.94 2.83
C GLN A 97 11.02 -18.53 1.45
N HIS A 98 9.73 -18.72 1.16
CA HIS A 98 9.28 -19.26 -0.12
C HIS A 98 9.13 -18.14 -1.16
N GLU A 99 9.59 -18.40 -2.38
CA GLU A 99 9.43 -17.46 -3.48
C GLU A 99 7.94 -17.30 -3.84
N ILE A 100 7.52 -16.05 -4.05
CA ILE A 100 6.19 -15.73 -4.54
C ILE A 100 6.01 -16.33 -5.93
N THR A 101 4.98 -17.17 -6.07
CA THR A 101 4.62 -17.74 -7.36
C THR A 101 4.00 -16.68 -8.26
N ARG A 102 4.09 -16.91 -9.57
CA ARG A 102 3.44 -16.04 -10.57
C ARG A 102 1.94 -15.86 -10.30
N SER A 103 1.24 -16.91 -9.88
CA SER A 103 -0.19 -16.86 -9.58
C SER A 103 -0.52 -15.92 -8.42
N GLN A 104 0.29 -15.92 -7.36
CA GLN A 104 0.14 -15.01 -6.23
C GLN A 104 0.43 -13.57 -6.64
N TYR A 105 1.44 -13.35 -7.49
CA TYR A 105 1.69 -12.04 -8.08
C TYR A 105 0.52 -11.55 -8.94
N GLU A 106 -0.04 -12.41 -9.80
CA GLU A 106 -1.17 -12.08 -10.66
C GLU A 106 -2.41 -11.71 -9.82
N GLU A 107 -2.66 -12.43 -8.71
CA GLU A 107 -3.70 -12.09 -7.75
C GLU A 107 -3.44 -10.74 -7.06
N ALA A 108 -2.21 -10.51 -6.58
CA ALA A 108 -1.85 -9.24 -5.93
C ALA A 108 -2.01 -8.04 -6.88
N VAL A 109 -1.62 -8.19 -8.15
CA VAL A 109 -1.81 -7.14 -9.16
C VAL A 109 -3.29 -6.95 -9.47
N ARG A 110 -4.06 -8.03 -9.59
CA ARG A 110 -5.52 -7.96 -9.83
C ARG A 110 -6.20 -7.17 -8.71
N ILE A 111 -5.91 -7.52 -7.45
CA ILE A 111 -6.42 -6.81 -6.28
C ILE A 111 -5.98 -5.34 -6.29
N PHE A 112 -4.70 -5.07 -6.55
CA PHE A 112 -4.20 -3.70 -6.64
C PHE A 112 -4.94 -2.87 -7.70
N THR A 113 -5.19 -3.44 -8.89
CA THR A 113 -5.96 -2.77 -9.94
C THR A 113 -7.44 -2.59 -9.63
N ASP A 114 -8.04 -3.45 -8.79
CA ASP A 114 -9.42 -3.28 -8.32
C ASP A 114 -9.52 -2.18 -7.24
N LEU A 115 -8.55 -2.13 -6.34
CA LEU A 115 -8.46 -1.11 -5.29
C LEU A 115 -8.11 0.26 -5.87
N TYR A 116 -7.31 0.29 -6.94
CA TYR A 116 -6.83 1.50 -7.58
C TYR A 116 -7.94 2.55 -7.89
N PRO A 117 -8.98 2.24 -8.68
CA PRO A 117 -10.05 3.20 -8.97
C PRO A 117 -10.83 3.60 -7.72
N ARG A 118 -10.96 2.73 -6.71
CA ARG A 118 -11.73 3.07 -5.50
C ARG A 118 -11.03 4.12 -4.64
N ILE A 119 -9.69 4.13 -4.68
CA ILE A 119 -8.88 5.14 -3.98
C ILE A 119 -8.80 6.44 -4.79
N ASP A 120 -8.69 6.32 -6.12
CA ASP A 120 -8.59 7.44 -7.07
C ASP A 120 -9.93 8.19 -7.23
N VAL A 121 -11.04 7.48 -7.46
CA VAL A 121 -12.40 8.05 -7.66
C VAL A 121 -12.88 8.84 -6.45
N GLY A 122 -12.41 8.52 -5.24
CA GLY A 122 -12.74 9.30 -4.05
C GLY A 122 -12.28 10.76 -4.12
N VAL A 123 -11.40 11.13 -5.07
CA VAL A 123 -10.97 12.53 -5.33
C VAL A 123 -12.08 13.38 -5.97
N THR A 124 -13.17 12.77 -6.45
CA THR A 124 -14.24 13.44 -7.22
C THR A 124 -15.56 13.56 -6.45
N ALA A 125 -15.50 13.98 -5.18
CA ALA A 125 -16.69 14.40 -4.45
C ALA A 125 -16.38 15.73 -3.74
N GLU A 126 -16.50 16.81 -4.52
CA GLU A 126 -16.79 18.16 -4.02
C GLU A 126 -18.23 18.25 -3.53
#